data_AF-A0A1X7UUJ7-F1
#
_entry.id   AF-A0A1X7UUJ7-F1
#
_cell.length_a   1.000
_cell.length_b   1.000
_cell.length_c   1.000
_cell.angle_alpha   90.00
_cell.angle_beta   90.00
_cell.angle_gamma   90.00
#
_symmetry.space_group_name_H-M   'P 1'
#
loop_
_entity.id
_entity.type
_entity.pdbx_description
1 polymer ?
#
loop_
_entity_poly.entity_id
_entity_poly.type
_entity_poly.pdbx_seq_one_letter_code
_entity_poly.pdbx_strand_id
1 'polypeptide(L)'
;MSSPTSVFDGMEAAPPDAVFNVLAKYKEDTFPKKVNLSVGAYRDEEGQPWVLPVVKTVETQMSSDVMLNHEYLPIDGLKSFTESATRLVLGSDGPAVTQNRYCSIQCLSAQYALMALGGSTPDTFKGGGADWSFHGNPVPELETRTLTWHFFHCDLTCRNGLYQPGGSTPTCMSKQSHSSS
;
A
#
# COMPACT_ATOMS: atom_id res chain seq x y z
N MET A 1 3.10 50.24 16.27
CA MET A 1 2.45 49.07 16.90
C MET A 1 2.87 47.86 16.07
N SER A 2 3.63 46.94 16.65
CA SER A 2 4.07 45.73 15.93
C SER A 2 2.87 44.81 15.77
N SER A 3 2.57 44.37 14.54
CA SER A 3 1.56 43.35 14.30
C SER A 3 1.93 42.07 15.07
N PRO A 4 0.96 41.35 15.65
CA PRO A 4 1.24 40.08 16.32
C PRO A 4 1.78 39.09 15.30
N THR A 5 2.91 38.45 15.62
CA THR A 5 3.48 37.33 14.87
C THR A 5 2.48 36.18 14.82
N SER A 6 2.32 35.61 13.64
CA SER A 6 1.42 34.49 13.38
C SER A 6 1.94 33.22 14.06
N VAL A 7 1.05 32.33 14.51
CA VAL A 7 1.44 30.99 14.97
C VAL A 7 2.12 30.16 13.86
N PHE A 8 1.93 30.57 12.60
CA PHE A 8 2.55 29.96 11.43
C PHE A 8 3.86 30.65 11.00
N ASP A 9 4.28 31.73 11.68
CA ASP A 9 5.55 32.39 11.35
C ASP A 9 6.71 31.43 11.64
N GLY A 10 7.46 31.07 10.60
CA GLY A 10 8.59 30.13 10.67
C GLY A 10 8.26 28.69 10.27
N MET A 11 7.03 28.39 9.84
CA MET A 11 6.69 27.06 9.31
C MET A 11 7.34 26.87 7.92
N GLU A 12 8.25 25.90 7.82
CA GLU A 12 8.82 25.47 6.54
C GLU A 12 7.85 24.56 5.79
N ALA A 13 7.80 24.70 4.46
CA ALA A 13 6.99 23.84 3.62
C ALA A 13 7.60 22.42 3.60
N ALA A 14 6.77 21.41 3.86
CA ALA A 14 7.18 20.02 3.75
C ALA A 14 7.65 19.70 2.32
N PRO A 15 8.67 18.85 2.14
CA PRO A 15 9.13 18.46 0.83
C PRO A 15 8.00 17.73 0.06
N PRO A 16 7.84 18.01 -1.24
CA PRO A 16 6.79 17.38 -2.02
C PRO A 16 7.11 15.89 -2.20
N ASP A 17 6.07 15.05 -2.06
CA ASP A 17 6.18 13.63 -2.37
C ASP A 17 6.58 13.41 -3.84
N ALA A 18 7.53 12.50 -4.06
CA ALA A 18 8.13 12.29 -5.37
C ALA A 18 7.11 11.88 -6.44
N VAL A 19 6.11 11.04 -6.09
CA VAL A 19 5.09 10.57 -7.02
C VAL A 19 4.14 11.71 -7.39
N PHE A 20 3.67 12.47 -6.40
CA PHE A 20 2.76 13.58 -6.63
C PHE A 20 3.42 14.76 -7.36
N ASN A 21 4.71 14.99 -7.15
CA ASN A 21 5.46 16.04 -7.84
C ASN A 21 5.54 15.77 -9.36
N VAL A 22 5.80 14.51 -9.77
CA VAL A 22 5.81 14.15 -11.20
C VAL A 22 4.43 14.34 -11.82
N LEU A 23 3.37 13.99 -11.10
CA LEU A 23 1.99 14.19 -11.56
C LEU A 23 1.66 15.69 -11.73
N ALA A 24 2.11 16.55 -10.81
CA ALA A 24 1.91 17.99 -10.90
C ALA A 24 2.58 18.56 -12.16
N LYS A 25 3.86 18.20 -12.39
CA LYS A 25 4.60 18.59 -13.60
C LYS A 25 3.94 18.07 -14.88
N TYR A 26 3.43 16.83 -14.87
CA TYR A 26 2.67 16.30 -16.00
C TYR A 26 1.41 17.13 -16.31
N LYS A 27 0.71 17.63 -15.30
CA LYS A 27 -0.49 18.47 -15.50
C LYS A 27 -0.13 19.84 -16.09
N GLU A 28 0.96 20.44 -15.63
CA GLU A 28 1.46 21.75 -16.09
C GLU A 28 2.05 21.72 -17.49
N ASP A 29 2.55 20.56 -17.94
CA ASP A 29 3.12 20.41 -19.29
C ASP A 29 2.05 20.63 -20.38
N THR A 30 2.33 21.54 -21.31
CA THR A 30 1.44 21.88 -22.43
C THR A 30 1.69 21.04 -23.69
N PHE A 31 2.70 20.17 -23.67
CA PHE A 31 3.06 19.35 -24.82
C PHE A 31 1.92 18.36 -25.17
N PRO A 32 1.41 18.36 -26.42
CA PRO A 32 0.21 17.61 -26.79
C PRO A 32 0.38 16.07 -26.79
N LYS A 33 1.62 15.56 -26.77
CA LYS A 33 1.92 14.12 -26.74
C LYS A 33 2.61 13.70 -25.44
N LYS A 34 2.35 14.40 -24.33
CA LYS A 34 2.85 14.02 -23.00
C LYS A 34 2.25 12.68 -22.57
N VAL A 35 3.03 11.88 -21.84
CA VAL A 35 2.62 10.56 -21.34
C VAL A 35 2.83 10.50 -19.84
N ASN A 36 1.83 9.99 -19.11
CA ASN A 36 1.92 9.82 -17.66
C ASN A 36 2.22 8.37 -17.28
N LEU A 37 3.41 8.12 -16.76
CA LEU A 37 3.83 6.81 -16.20
C LEU A 37 4.14 6.89 -14.70
N SER A 38 3.68 7.94 -14.02
CA SER A 38 4.06 8.23 -12.63
C SER A 38 3.22 7.46 -11.60
N VAL A 39 1.90 7.61 -11.68
CA VAL A 39 0.96 6.99 -10.76
C VAL A 39 0.47 5.68 -11.35
N GLY A 40 0.55 4.59 -10.58
CA GLY A 40 0.00 3.28 -10.93
C GLY A 40 -1.54 3.21 -10.93
N ALA A 41 -2.20 4.21 -11.49
CA ALA A 41 -3.64 4.25 -11.66
C ALA A 41 -3.99 3.77 -13.07
N TYR A 42 -4.87 2.77 -13.16
CA TYR A 42 -5.27 2.19 -14.43
C TYR A 42 -5.98 3.23 -15.32
N ARG A 43 -5.69 3.18 -16.62
CA ARG A 43 -6.23 4.06 -17.65
C ARG A 43 -6.76 3.26 -18.81
N ASP A 44 -7.73 3.82 -19.52
CA ASP A 44 -8.17 3.30 -20.82
C ASP A 44 -7.17 3.66 -21.93
N GLU A 45 -7.49 3.24 -23.16
CA GLU A 45 -6.71 3.44 -24.36
C GLU A 45 -6.50 4.93 -24.70
N GLU A 46 -7.41 5.81 -24.25
CA GLU A 46 -7.34 7.27 -24.36
C GLU A 46 -6.61 7.95 -23.18
N GLY A 47 -6.07 7.17 -22.25
CA GLY A 47 -5.33 7.67 -21.08
C GLY A 47 -6.23 8.30 -19.99
N GLN A 48 -7.54 8.07 -20.04
CA GLN A 48 -8.52 8.58 -19.07
C GLN A 48 -8.69 7.60 -17.90
N PRO A 49 -9.17 8.08 -16.72
CA PRO A 49 -9.48 7.19 -15.61
C PRO A 49 -10.57 6.19 -16.01
N TRP A 50 -10.27 4.89 -15.89
CA TRP A 50 -11.25 3.86 -16.21
C TRP A 50 -11.99 3.40 -14.94
N VAL A 51 -13.32 3.56 -14.97
CA VAL A 51 -14.19 3.05 -13.91
C VAL A 51 -14.76 1.71 -14.35
N LEU A 52 -14.53 0.68 -13.53
CA LEU A 52 -15.01 -0.68 -13.79
C LEU A 52 -16.54 -0.69 -13.99
N PRO A 53 -17.07 -1.41 -15.00
CA PRO A 53 -18.51 -1.47 -15.25
C PRO A 53 -19.32 -1.93 -14.03
N VAL A 54 -18.81 -2.91 -13.27
CA VAL A 54 -19.46 -3.39 -12.05
C VAL A 54 -19.61 -2.31 -10.98
N VAL A 55 -18.61 -1.42 -10.86
CA VAL A 55 -18.67 -0.30 -9.89
C VAL A 55 -19.76 0.67 -10.30
N LYS A 56 -19.85 1.04 -11.59
CA LYS A 56 -20.93 1.91 -12.10
C LYS A 56 -22.32 1.34 -11.84
N THR A 57 -22.48 0.03 -12.05
CA THR A 57 -23.76 -0.66 -11.80
C THR A 57 -24.14 -0.60 -10.32
N VAL A 58 -23.20 -0.89 -9.42
CA VAL A 58 -23.46 -0.87 -7.96
C VAL A 58 -23.72 0.54 -7.47
N GLU A 59 -22.97 1.55 -7.93
CA GLU A 59 -23.22 2.96 -7.59
C GLU A 59 -24.62 3.41 -8.01
N THR A 60 -25.06 3.02 -9.20
CA THR A 60 -26.41 3.32 -9.70
C THR A 60 -27.46 2.67 -8.81
N GLN A 61 -27.28 1.39 -8.46
CA GLN A 61 -28.19 0.66 -7.58
C GLN A 61 -28.27 1.30 -6.18
N MET A 62 -27.13 1.61 -5.58
CA MET A 62 -27.04 2.29 -4.29
C MET A 62 -27.73 3.65 -4.31
N SER A 63 -27.57 4.43 -5.38
CA SER A 63 -28.22 5.74 -5.51
C SER A 63 -29.74 5.66 -5.60
N SER A 64 -30.28 4.52 -6.06
CA SER A 64 -31.72 4.29 -6.17
C SER A 64 -32.33 3.62 -4.93
N ASP A 65 -31.51 3.16 -3.99
CA ASP A 65 -31.96 2.44 -2.79
C ASP A 65 -32.45 3.41 -1.71
N VAL A 66 -33.77 3.44 -1.50
CA VAL A 66 -34.43 4.28 -0.49
C VAL A 66 -34.17 3.83 0.95
N MET A 67 -33.68 2.60 1.15
CA MET A 67 -33.36 2.05 2.47
C MET A 67 -31.89 2.27 2.87
N LEU A 68 -31.05 2.69 1.91
CA LEU A 68 -29.66 3.03 2.19
C LEU A 68 -29.60 4.22 3.15
N ASN A 69 -28.85 4.04 4.24
CA ASN A 69 -28.59 5.09 5.22
C ASN A 69 -27.08 5.29 5.40
N HIS A 70 -26.74 6.35 6.13
CA HIS A 70 -25.36 6.76 6.41
C HIS A 70 -25.05 6.69 7.91
N GLU A 71 -25.68 5.75 8.61
CA GLU A 71 -25.38 5.50 10.03
C GLU A 71 -23.97 4.94 10.20
N TYR A 72 -23.45 5.07 11.42
CA TYR A 72 -22.14 4.52 11.75
C TYR A 72 -22.12 3.00 11.58
N LEU A 73 -21.07 2.52 10.93
CA LEU A 73 -20.73 1.10 10.93
C LEU A 73 -20.16 0.68 12.29
N PRO A 74 -20.22 -0.62 12.62
CA PRO A 74 -19.43 -1.20 13.70
C PRO A 74 -17.93 -0.88 13.59
N ILE A 75 -17.19 -0.97 14.70
CA ILE A 75 -15.75 -0.67 14.76
C ILE A 75 -14.93 -1.55 13.81
N ASP A 76 -15.35 -2.81 13.64
CA ASP A 76 -14.78 -3.79 12.72
C ASP A 76 -15.20 -3.57 11.24
N GLY A 77 -16.15 -2.66 11.01
CA GLY A 77 -16.66 -2.29 9.70
C GLY A 77 -17.86 -3.11 9.25
N LEU A 78 -18.09 -3.13 7.94
CA LEU A 78 -19.21 -3.87 7.36
C LEU A 78 -18.87 -5.36 7.24
N LYS A 79 -19.59 -6.22 7.99
CA LYS A 79 -19.32 -7.67 8.03
C LYS A 79 -19.36 -8.35 6.65
N SER A 80 -20.32 -7.99 5.80
CA SER A 80 -20.41 -8.56 4.45
C SER A 80 -19.21 -8.17 3.58
N PHE A 81 -18.66 -6.97 3.78
CA PHE A 81 -17.44 -6.52 3.10
C PHE A 81 -16.23 -7.30 3.61
N THR A 82 -16.03 -7.39 4.93
CA THR A 82 -14.85 -8.07 5.50
C THR A 82 -14.85 -9.56 5.20
N GLU A 83 -16.00 -10.24 5.22
CA GLU A 83 -16.14 -11.65 4.82
C GLU A 83 -15.83 -11.85 3.32
N SER A 84 -16.38 -11.00 2.45
CA SER A 84 -16.14 -11.09 1.00
C SER A 84 -14.67 -10.82 0.67
N ALA A 85 -14.06 -9.82 1.30
CA ALA A 85 -12.64 -9.50 1.15
C ALA A 85 -11.75 -10.65 1.65
N THR A 86 -12.10 -11.27 2.78
CA THR A 86 -11.38 -12.44 3.31
C THR A 86 -11.41 -13.60 2.32
N ARG A 87 -12.58 -13.92 1.75
CA ARG A 87 -12.73 -14.99 0.76
C ARG A 87 -12.00 -14.68 -0.55
N LEU A 88 -11.97 -13.42 -0.97
CA LEU A 88 -11.23 -12.99 -2.15
C LEU A 88 -9.72 -13.22 -1.98
N VAL A 89 -9.16 -12.91 -0.81
CA VAL A 89 -7.72 -13.02 -0.55
C VAL A 89 -7.29 -14.45 -0.20
N LEU A 90 -8.03 -15.14 0.67
CA LEU A 90 -7.66 -16.46 1.20
C LEU A 90 -8.26 -17.64 0.40
N GLY A 91 -9.16 -17.34 -0.54
CA GLY A 91 -9.96 -18.33 -1.26
C GLY A 91 -11.15 -18.82 -0.42
N SER A 92 -12.31 -18.97 -1.05
CA SER A 92 -13.55 -19.40 -0.39
C SER A 92 -13.43 -20.76 0.31
N ASP A 93 -12.67 -21.68 -0.28
CA ASP A 93 -12.48 -23.05 0.22
C ASP A 93 -11.14 -23.22 0.98
N GLY A 94 -10.45 -22.12 1.27
CA GLY A 94 -9.19 -22.15 1.97
C GLY A 94 -9.33 -22.71 3.39
N PRO A 95 -8.34 -23.47 3.91
CA PRO A 95 -8.41 -24.05 5.25
C PRO A 95 -8.54 -22.99 6.35
N ALA A 96 -8.03 -21.77 6.13
CA ALA A 96 -8.21 -20.67 7.09
C ALA A 96 -9.67 -20.19 7.15
N VAL A 97 -10.39 -20.18 6.03
CA VAL A 97 -11.79 -19.76 5.97
C VAL A 97 -12.71 -20.87 6.51
N THR A 98 -12.52 -22.12 6.06
CA THR A 98 -13.35 -23.26 6.47
C THR A 98 -13.20 -23.60 7.96
N GLN A 99 -12.03 -23.34 8.56
CA GLN A 99 -11.77 -23.54 9.98
C GLN A 99 -11.95 -22.25 10.81
N ASN A 100 -12.43 -21.15 10.21
CA ASN A 100 -12.62 -19.85 10.86
C ASN A 100 -11.38 -19.33 11.63
N ARG A 101 -10.19 -19.49 11.02
CA ARG A 101 -8.89 -19.06 11.57
C ARG A 101 -8.43 -17.73 10.96
N TYR A 102 -9.32 -16.74 10.92
CA TYR A 102 -9.02 -15.41 10.41
C TYR A 102 -9.64 -14.33 11.30
N CYS A 103 -9.06 -13.14 11.26
CA CYS A 103 -9.64 -11.91 11.79
C CYS A 103 -9.57 -10.87 10.67
N SER A 104 -10.67 -10.17 10.42
CA SER A 104 -10.75 -9.15 9.38
C SER A 104 -11.43 -7.91 9.94
N ILE A 105 -10.82 -6.75 9.65
CA ILE A 105 -11.27 -5.43 10.07
C ILE A 105 -11.22 -4.56 8.82
N GLN A 106 -12.24 -3.73 8.61
CA GLN A 106 -12.23 -2.75 7.53
C GLN A 106 -11.31 -1.57 7.90
N CYS A 107 -10.37 -1.26 7.02
CA CYS A 107 -9.46 -0.12 7.18
C CYS A 107 -9.59 0.89 6.03
N LEU A 108 -9.12 2.11 6.26
CA LEU A 108 -9.07 3.17 5.25
C LEU A 108 -7.97 2.89 4.23
N SER A 109 -8.24 2.04 3.23
CA SER A 109 -7.24 1.62 2.25
C SER A 109 -6.04 0.88 2.87
N ALA A 110 -5.10 0.46 2.03
CA ALA A 110 -3.96 -0.36 2.43
C ALA A 110 -2.97 0.38 3.35
N GLN A 111 -2.76 1.68 3.14
CA GLN A 111 -1.80 2.46 3.96
C GLN A 111 -2.20 2.46 5.44
N TYR A 112 -3.49 2.71 5.73
CA TYR A 112 -3.95 2.70 7.12
C TYR A 112 -4.07 1.27 7.67
N ALA A 113 -4.34 0.27 6.83
CA ALA A 113 -4.25 -1.12 7.24
C ALA A 113 -2.83 -1.46 7.71
N LEU A 114 -1.80 -1.02 6.98
CA LEU A 114 -0.41 -1.19 7.39
C LEU A 114 -0.10 -0.46 8.70
N MET A 115 -0.54 0.79 8.85
CA MET A 115 -0.36 1.55 10.08
C MET A 115 -1.02 0.86 11.30
N ALA A 116 -2.24 0.35 11.13
CA ALA A 116 -2.95 -0.37 12.19
C ALA A 116 -2.22 -1.66 12.61
N LEU A 117 -1.62 -2.37 11.65
CA LEU A 117 -0.79 -3.54 11.92
C LEU A 117 0.57 -3.17 12.56
N GLY A 118 1.18 -2.06 12.14
CA GLY A 118 2.42 -1.55 12.71
C GLY A 118 2.25 -1.08 14.16
N GLY A 119 1.13 -0.46 14.51
CA GLY A 119 0.81 -0.09 15.89
C GLY A 119 0.55 -1.27 16.83
N SER A 120 0.30 -2.47 16.29
CA SER A 120 0.05 -3.68 17.08
C SER A 120 1.26 -4.63 17.15
N THR A 121 2.34 -4.35 16.41
CA THR A 121 3.56 -5.14 16.42
C THR A 121 4.77 -4.26 16.80
N PRO A 122 5.34 -4.40 18.02
CA PRO A 122 6.50 -3.60 18.43
C PRO A 122 7.81 -3.99 17.72
N ASP A 123 7.79 -4.99 16.83
CA ASP A 123 8.97 -5.53 16.17
C ASP A 123 9.11 -5.06 14.72
N THR A 124 10.37 -4.82 14.34
CA THR A 124 10.88 -4.33 13.06
C THR A 124 10.08 -4.72 11.80
N PHE A 125 9.59 -3.72 11.06
CA PHE A 125 9.09 -3.89 9.69
C PHE A 125 10.26 -4.21 8.74
N LYS A 126 10.16 -5.33 8.01
CA LYS A 126 11.17 -5.78 7.05
C LYS A 126 10.67 -5.53 5.62
N GLY A 127 11.19 -4.48 4.99
CA GLY A 127 10.91 -4.15 3.59
C GLY A 127 11.86 -4.85 2.62
N GLY A 128 11.40 -5.06 1.39
CA GLY A 128 12.23 -5.51 0.27
C GLY A 128 13.18 -4.40 -0.21
N GLY A 129 14.22 -4.76 -0.97
CA GLY A 129 15.31 -3.86 -1.40
C GLY A 129 14.87 -2.67 -2.27
N ALA A 130 13.79 -2.85 -3.01
CA ALA A 130 13.00 -1.78 -3.59
C ALA A 130 11.59 -1.92 -3.00
N ASP A 131 11.22 -0.97 -2.15
CA ASP A 131 9.93 -0.98 -1.46
C ASP A 131 9.08 0.21 -1.90
N TRP A 132 7.78 0.14 -1.63
CA TRP A 132 6.88 1.23 -1.91
C TRP A 132 7.22 2.44 -1.01
N SER A 133 7.32 3.64 -1.60
CA SER A 133 7.89 4.83 -0.94
C SER A 133 7.23 5.19 0.41
N PHE A 134 5.96 4.82 0.60
CA PHE A 134 5.21 5.08 1.83
C PHE A 134 5.46 4.06 2.94
N HIS A 135 6.10 2.92 2.67
CA HIS A 135 6.58 2.01 3.73
C HIS A 135 7.79 2.57 4.47
N GLY A 136 8.57 3.45 3.84
CA GLY A 136 9.77 4.07 4.42
C GLY A 136 9.52 5.34 5.23
N ASN A 137 8.30 5.90 5.18
CA ASN A 137 7.95 7.09 5.95
C ASN A 137 7.58 6.66 7.38
N PRO A 138 8.44 6.93 8.40
CA PRO A 138 8.13 6.55 9.76
C PRO A 138 6.86 7.26 10.22
N VAL A 139 6.01 6.53 10.94
CA VAL A 139 4.96 7.15 11.75
C VAL A 139 5.69 7.89 12.87
N PRO A 140 5.60 9.23 12.99
CA PRO A 140 6.38 9.98 13.97
C PRO A 140 6.15 9.53 15.42
N GLU A 141 4.96 9.01 15.75
CA GLU A 141 4.62 8.48 17.08
C GLU A 141 5.12 7.05 17.37
N LEU A 142 5.48 6.25 16.36
CA LEU A 142 5.90 4.87 16.55
C LEU A 142 7.35 4.74 16.05
N GLU A 143 8.32 4.75 16.98
CA GLU A 143 9.75 4.53 16.71
C GLU A 143 10.02 3.14 16.09
N THR A 144 9.59 2.96 14.84
CA THR A 144 9.69 1.71 14.10
C THR A 144 10.95 1.74 13.26
N ARG A 145 11.85 0.78 13.50
CA ARG A 145 13.05 0.61 12.68
C ARG A 145 12.68 -0.12 11.39
N THR A 146 12.87 0.51 10.24
CA THR A 146 12.74 -0.14 8.92
C THR A 146 14.06 -0.81 8.53
N LEU A 147 14.02 -2.10 8.20
CA LEU A 147 15.16 -2.82 7.63
C LEU A 147 14.87 -3.19 6.17
N THR A 148 15.79 -2.83 5.28
CA THR A 148 15.72 -3.10 3.83
C THR A 148 16.63 -4.27 3.46
N TRP A 149 16.13 -5.20 2.64
CA TRP A 149 16.91 -6.36 2.17
C TRP A 149 17.10 -6.35 0.66
N HIS A 150 18.35 -6.34 0.19
CA HIS A 150 18.62 -6.50 -1.24
C HIS A 150 18.52 -7.98 -1.65
N PHE A 151 17.60 -8.28 -2.57
CA PHE A 151 17.58 -9.57 -3.27
C PHE A 151 18.58 -9.52 -4.43
N PHE A 152 19.73 -10.18 -4.28
CA PHE A 152 20.57 -10.50 -5.44
C PHE A 152 19.91 -11.65 -6.20
N HIS A 153 19.65 -11.45 -7.50
CA HIS A 153 19.30 -12.55 -8.40
C HIS A 153 20.45 -13.56 -8.37
N CYS A 154 20.17 -14.80 -7.96
CA CYS A 154 21.11 -15.90 -8.14
C CYS A 154 21.22 -16.14 -9.65
N ASP A 155 22.43 -15.96 -10.19
CA ASP A 155 22.73 -16.02 -11.61
C ASP A 155 22.25 -17.33 -12.24
N LEU A 156 21.69 -17.25 -13.44
CA LEU A 156 21.03 -18.31 -14.22
C LEU A 156 22.00 -19.39 -14.78
N THR A 157 23.14 -19.64 -14.13
CA THR A 157 24.20 -20.53 -14.63
C THR A 157 24.11 -21.99 -14.15
N CYS A 158 22.99 -22.43 -13.58
CA CYS A 158 22.72 -23.86 -13.38
C CYS A 158 22.13 -24.51 -14.65
N ARG A 159 22.85 -24.44 -15.78
CA ARG A 159 22.70 -25.40 -16.90
C ARG A 159 23.77 -26.46 -16.75
N ASN A 160 23.42 -27.56 -16.06
CA ASN A 160 23.76 -28.95 -16.40
C ASN A 160 23.59 -29.84 -15.16
N GLY A 161 22.43 -30.49 -15.07
CA GLY A 161 22.23 -31.83 -14.50
C GLY A 161 22.71 -32.09 -13.07
N LEU A 162 21.75 -32.13 -12.14
CA LEU A 162 21.44 -33.22 -11.19
C LEU A 162 20.69 -32.64 -9.99
N TYR A 163 19.36 -32.84 -9.99
CA TYR A 163 18.53 -32.60 -8.81
C TYR A 163 18.72 -33.76 -7.83
N GLN A 164 19.19 -33.50 -6.61
CA GLN A 164 19.13 -34.45 -5.50
C GLN A 164 18.21 -33.89 -4.40
N PRO A 165 17.21 -34.66 -3.92
CA PRO A 165 16.31 -34.20 -2.89
C PRO A 165 16.92 -34.46 -1.50
N GLY A 166 17.21 -33.40 -0.76
CA GLY A 166 17.56 -33.47 0.66
C GLY A 166 18.79 -32.64 1.05
N GLY A 167 18.56 -31.53 1.74
CA GLY A 167 19.63 -30.72 2.35
C GLY A 167 19.33 -29.22 2.30
N SER A 168 19.39 -28.58 3.46
CA SER A 168 19.20 -27.14 3.72
C SER A 168 19.80 -26.22 2.65
N THR A 169 18.99 -25.30 2.13
CA THR A 169 19.40 -24.17 1.27
C THR A 169 20.52 -23.33 1.91
N PRO A 170 21.61 -23.00 1.18
CA PRO A 170 22.55 -21.99 1.63
C PRO A 170 22.05 -20.61 1.18
N THR A 171 21.40 -19.87 2.07
CA THR A 171 21.07 -18.45 1.81
C THR A 171 22.24 -17.58 2.28
N CYS A 172 23.01 -17.03 1.35
CA CYS A 172 24.01 -16.02 1.67
C CYS A 172 23.30 -14.68 1.91
N MET A 173 22.92 -14.39 3.15
CA MET A 173 22.34 -13.12 3.57
C MET A 173 23.45 -12.21 4.13
N SER A 174 23.72 -11.07 3.51
CA SER A 174 24.52 -10.00 4.14
C SER A 174 23.62 -8.88 4.63
N LYS A 175 23.59 -8.65 5.95
CA LYS A 175 22.96 -7.47 6.56
C LYS A 175 23.88 -6.27 6.36
N GLN A 176 23.35 -5.16 5.85
CA GLN A 176 23.96 -3.84 6.05
C GLN A 176 22.96 -2.98 6.82
N SER A 177 23.38 -2.50 7.99
CA SER A 177 22.65 -1.50 8.77
C SER A 177 23.17 -0.12 8.37
N HIS A 178 22.31 0.75 7.87
CA HIS A 178 22.60 2.18 7.83
C HIS A 178 21.95 2.84 9.04
N SER A 179 22.78 3.32 9.97
CA SER A 179 22.38 4.29 10.99
C SER A 179 22.53 5.68 10.38
N SER A 180 21.42 6.36 10.11
CA SER A 180 21.45 7.79 9.85
C SER A 180 21.75 8.49 11.18
N SER A 181 22.92 9.12 11.28
CA SER A 181 23.25 10.11 12.32
C SER A 181 22.73 11.47 11.91
#